data_AF-A0A8J7MDP7-F1
#
_entry.id   AF-A0A8J7MDP7-F1
#
_cell.length_a   1.000
_cell.length_b   1.000
_cell.length_c   1.000
_cell.angle_alpha   90.00
_cell.angle_beta   90.00
_cell.angle_gamma   90.00
#
_symmetry.space_group_name_H-M   'P 1'
#
loop_
_entity.id
_entity.type
_entity.pdbx_description
1 polymer ?
#
loop_
_entity_poly.entity_id
_entity_poly.type
_entity_poly.pdbx_seq_one_letter_code
_entity_poly.pdbx_strand_id
1 'polypeptide(L)'
;MNPQLIYEEPKPITEKEVFEAIEKNDVERLLMIPIELGFHHDNWRFIQDISVRLSEHSDPSVRANSLFGIEYAARFKGRIEKNIVKPVLLRALADEVPQVSHRAEETIEAINHLMNWNIGGAASQKAREKKKLETLQKDNDSK
;
A
#
# COMPACT_ATOMS: atom_id res chain seq x y z
N MET A 1 -6.57 0.32 -29.55
CA MET A 1 -7.60 1.28 -29.08
C MET A 1 -7.08 1.89 -27.78
N ASN A 2 -6.97 3.21 -27.70
CA ASN A 2 -6.68 3.86 -26.42
C ASN A 2 -7.99 3.83 -25.62
N PRO A 3 -8.06 3.19 -24.44
CA PRO A 3 -9.27 3.24 -23.64
C PRO A 3 -9.55 4.70 -23.28
N GLN A 4 -10.79 5.12 -23.46
CA GLN A 4 -11.23 6.43 -23.03
C GLN A 4 -11.30 6.42 -21.50
N LEU A 5 -10.45 7.20 -20.84
CA LEU A 5 -10.48 7.34 -19.39
C LEU A 5 -11.71 8.15 -18.99
N ILE A 6 -12.56 7.57 -18.14
CA ILE A 6 -13.75 8.21 -17.59
C ILE A 6 -13.48 8.46 -16.11
N TYR A 7 -13.68 9.70 -15.66
CA TYR A 7 -13.61 10.03 -14.25
C TYR A 7 -14.90 9.60 -13.55
N GLU A 8 -14.75 8.93 -12.41
CA GLU A 8 -15.85 8.63 -11.50
C GLU A 8 -15.49 9.14 -10.10
N GLU A 9 -16.39 9.94 -9.51
CA GLU A 9 -16.23 10.41 -8.15
C GLU A 9 -16.45 9.24 -7.18
N PRO A 10 -15.54 8.99 -6.22
CA PRO A 10 -15.75 7.99 -5.19
C PRO A 10 -17.02 8.30 -4.40
N LYS A 11 -17.90 7.32 -4.22
CA LYS A 11 -19.16 7.50 -3.51
C LYS A 11 -19.02 7.06 -2.05
N PRO A 12 -19.79 7.65 -1.12
CA PRO A 12 -19.92 7.08 0.22
C PRO A 12 -20.39 5.62 0.15
N ILE A 13 -19.85 4.80 1.04
CA ILE A 13 -20.17 3.38 1.16
C ILE A 13 -20.39 3.02 2.62
N THR A 14 -21.37 2.18 2.89
CA THR A 14 -21.65 1.65 4.22
C THR A 14 -20.86 0.37 4.50
N GLU A 15 -20.58 0.10 5.78
CA GLU A 15 -19.92 -1.16 6.18
C GLU A 15 -20.74 -2.40 5.72
N LYS A 16 -22.07 -2.30 5.70
CA LYS A 16 -22.95 -3.36 5.18
C LYS A 16 -22.66 -3.67 3.71
N GLU A 17 -22.60 -2.64 2.86
CA GLU A 17 -22.29 -2.81 1.44
C GLU A 17 -20.89 -3.39 1.22
N VAL A 18 -19.92 -3.00 2.04
CA VAL A 18 -18.57 -3.59 2.03
C VAL A 18 -18.64 -5.10 2.28
N PHE A 19 -19.32 -5.52 3.35
CA PHE A 19 -19.38 -6.93 3.71
C PHE A 19 -20.19 -7.75 2.70
N GLU A 20 -21.27 -7.21 2.14
CA GLU A 20 -22.03 -7.88 1.09
C GLU A 20 -21.19 -8.10 -0.18
N ALA A 21 -20.39 -7.11 -0.59
CA ALA A 21 -19.49 -7.23 -1.74
C ALA A 21 -18.43 -8.30 -1.51
N ILE A 22 -17.87 -8.35 -0.30
CA ILE A 22 -16.89 -9.37 0.10
C ILE A 22 -17.53 -10.76 0.11
N GLU A 23 -18.74 -10.90 0.67
CA GLU A 23 -19.46 -12.19 0.71
C GLU A 23 -19.76 -12.72 -0.69
N LYS A 24 -20.17 -11.83 -1.60
CA LYS A 24 -20.50 -12.17 -2.99
C LYS A 24 -19.27 -12.33 -3.88
N ASN A 25 -18.08 -12.00 -3.38
CA ASN A 25 -16.84 -11.90 -4.16
C ASN A 25 -17.03 -11.02 -5.42
N ASP A 26 -17.73 -9.90 -5.25
CA ASP A 26 -18.07 -8.96 -6.32
C ASP A 26 -16.84 -8.14 -6.71
N VAL A 27 -16.03 -8.66 -7.63
CA VAL A 27 -14.74 -8.07 -8.03
C VAL A 27 -14.89 -6.61 -8.42
N GLU A 28 -15.89 -6.25 -9.23
CA GLU A 28 -16.11 -4.86 -9.66
C GLU A 28 -16.30 -3.93 -8.46
N ARG A 29 -17.08 -4.37 -7.47
CA ARG A 29 -17.28 -3.59 -6.24
C ARG A 29 -16.05 -3.55 -5.36
N LEU A 30 -15.35 -4.68 -5.21
CA LEU A 30 -14.13 -4.81 -4.41
C LEU A 30 -12.99 -3.91 -4.92
N LEU A 31 -12.94 -3.61 -6.23
CA LEU A 31 -11.97 -2.66 -6.79
C LEU A 31 -12.12 -1.25 -6.24
N MET A 32 -13.36 -0.81 -5.98
CA MET A 32 -13.67 0.57 -5.58
C MET A 32 -13.68 0.77 -4.07
N ILE A 33 -13.99 -0.27 -3.29
CA ILE A 33 -14.10 -0.22 -1.83
C ILE A 33 -12.90 0.47 -1.14
N PRO A 34 -11.63 0.14 -1.44
CA PRO A 34 -10.49 0.77 -0.76
C PRO A 34 -10.42 2.28 -0.97
N ILE A 35 -10.82 2.75 -2.17
CA ILE A 35 -10.81 4.16 -2.55
C ILE A 35 -11.94 4.87 -1.82
N GLU A 36 -13.17 4.37 -1.95
CA GLU A 36 -14.36 4.98 -1.35
C GLU A 36 -14.28 5.04 0.18
N LEU A 37 -13.81 3.97 0.82
CA LEU A 37 -13.57 3.95 2.26
C LEU A 37 -12.53 5.00 2.66
N GLY A 38 -11.43 5.10 1.91
CA GLY A 38 -10.40 6.10 2.18
C GLY A 38 -10.92 7.54 2.14
N PHE A 39 -11.77 7.86 1.16
CA PHE A 39 -12.36 9.19 1.00
C PHE A 39 -13.45 9.49 2.04
N HIS A 40 -14.32 8.53 2.35
CA HIS A 40 -15.58 8.82 3.04
C HIS A 40 -15.71 8.20 4.44
N HIS A 41 -14.94 7.17 4.78
CA HIS A 41 -15.10 6.50 6.07
C HIS A 41 -14.26 7.18 7.16
N ASP A 42 -14.82 7.39 8.35
CA ASP A 42 -14.10 8.07 9.44
C ASP A 42 -13.16 7.14 10.22
N ASN A 43 -13.51 5.86 10.29
CA ASN A 43 -12.73 4.89 11.05
C ASN A 43 -11.51 4.39 10.25
N TRP A 44 -10.33 4.96 10.54
CA TRP A 44 -9.05 4.55 9.94
C TRP A 44 -8.76 3.06 10.09
N ARG A 45 -9.15 2.46 11.23
CA ARG A 45 -8.90 1.04 11.51
C ARG A 45 -9.77 0.17 10.60
N PHE A 46 -11.03 0.56 10.39
CA PHE A 46 -11.91 -0.14 9.45
C PHE A 46 -11.37 -0.09 8.03
N ILE A 47 -10.92 1.08 7.55
CA ILE A 47 -10.29 1.22 6.23
C ILE A 47 -9.08 0.29 6.11
N GLN A 48 -8.18 0.32 7.10
CA GLN A 48 -7.01 -0.54 7.15
C GLN A 48 -7.39 -2.02 7.10
N ASP A 49 -8.29 -2.46 7.97
CA ASP A 49 -8.60 -3.88 8.15
C ASP A 49 -9.27 -4.46 6.88
N ILE A 50 -10.14 -3.69 6.22
CA ILE A 50 -10.72 -4.07 4.93
C ILE A 50 -9.65 -4.13 3.85
N SER A 51 -8.79 -3.12 3.74
CA SER A 51 -7.68 -3.12 2.77
C SER A 51 -6.71 -4.28 2.98
N VAL A 52 -6.34 -4.60 4.22
CA VAL A 52 -5.49 -5.73 4.56
C VAL A 52 -6.15 -7.05 4.19
N ARG A 53 -7.47 -7.17 4.36
CA ARG A 53 -8.21 -8.35 3.92
C ARG A 53 -8.19 -8.49 2.39
N LEU A 54 -8.42 -7.39 1.68
CA LEU A 54 -8.47 -7.39 0.21
C LEU A 54 -7.09 -7.53 -0.45
N SER A 55 -6.00 -7.21 0.26
CA SER A 55 -4.64 -7.38 -0.28
C SER A 55 -4.24 -8.84 -0.52
N GLU A 56 -5.00 -9.80 0.00
CA GLU A 56 -4.78 -11.24 -0.19
C GLU A 56 -5.76 -11.86 -1.21
N HIS A 57 -6.55 -11.03 -1.90
CA HIS A 57 -7.54 -11.49 -2.87
C HIS A 57 -6.89 -12.19 -4.09
N SER A 58 -7.58 -13.15 -4.71
CA SER A 58 -7.04 -13.89 -5.87
C SER A 58 -6.88 -13.01 -7.11
N ASP A 59 -7.80 -12.07 -7.32
CA ASP A 59 -7.72 -11.07 -8.39
C ASP A 59 -6.62 -10.02 -8.09
N PRO A 60 -5.61 -9.87 -8.97
CA PRO A 60 -4.51 -8.93 -8.76
C PRO A 60 -4.95 -7.46 -8.80
N SER A 61 -6.02 -7.12 -9.51
CA SER A 61 -6.53 -5.74 -9.54
C SER A 61 -7.13 -5.37 -8.18
N VAL A 62 -7.81 -6.32 -7.52
CA VAL A 62 -8.30 -6.12 -6.14
C VAL A 62 -7.13 -5.99 -5.17
N ARG A 63 -6.10 -6.83 -5.28
CA ARG A 63 -4.90 -6.70 -4.44
C ARG A 63 -4.22 -5.35 -4.62
N ALA A 64 -3.98 -4.93 -5.86
CA ALA A 64 -3.38 -3.63 -6.15
C ALA A 64 -4.24 -2.50 -5.57
N ASN A 65 -5.55 -2.50 -5.83
CA ASN A 65 -6.43 -1.43 -5.35
C ASN A 65 -6.55 -1.39 -3.83
N SER A 66 -6.43 -2.52 -3.14
CA SER A 66 -6.45 -2.58 -1.68
C SER A 66 -5.40 -1.68 -1.03
N LEU A 67 -4.24 -1.51 -1.68
CA LEU A 67 -3.12 -0.72 -1.19
C LEU A 67 -3.42 0.78 -1.16
N PHE A 68 -4.33 1.26 -2.03
CA PHE A 68 -4.83 2.64 -1.93
C PHE A 68 -5.53 2.90 -0.61
N GLY A 69 -6.36 1.97 -0.13
CA GLY A 69 -7.05 2.19 1.15
C GLY A 69 -6.08 2.26 2.33
N ILE A 70 -4.97 1.51 2.29
CA ILE A 70 -3.90 1.64 3.29
C ILE A 70 -3.26 3.03 3.22
N GLU A 71 -2.90 3.48 2.01
CA GLU A 71 -2.33 4.80 1.80
C GLU A 71 -3.31 5.90 2.23
N TYR A 72 -4.59 5.77 1.93
CA TYR A 72 -5.61 6.76 2.25
C TYR A 72 -5.95 6.81 3.74
N ALA A 73 -5.92 5.68 4.44
CA ALA A 73 -5.96 5.68 5.90
C ALA A 73 -4.77 6.47 6.49
N ALA A 74 -3.57 6.30 5.95
CA ALA A 74 -2.41 7.08 6.36
C ALA A 74 -2.55 8.58 5.98
N ARG A 75 -2.97 8.87 4.75
CA ARG A 75 -3.02 10.22 4.17
C ARG A 75 -4.14 11.08 4.76
N PHE A 76 -5.35 10.56 4.82
CA PHE A 76 -6.54 11.32 5.20
C PHE A 76 -6.89 11.19 6.68
N LYS A 77 -6.48 10.10 7.33
CA LYS A 77 -6.76 9.86 8.75
C LYS A 77 -5.50 9.93 9.62
N GLY A 78 -4.31 10.08 9.02
CA GLY A 78 -3.04 10.27 9.72
C GLY A 78 -2.59 9.05 10.52
N ARG A 79 -3.20 7.87 10.31
CA ARG A 79 -3.00 6.74 11.20
C ARG A 79 -3.20 5.39 10.51
N ILE A 80 -2.20 4.53 10.70
CA ILE A 80 -2.20 3.10 10.39
C ILE A 80 -1.24 2.38 11.36
N GLU A 81 -1.35 1.06 11.47
CA GLU A 81 -0.56 0.22 12.36
C GLU A 81 0.59 -0.47 11.62
N LYS A 82 1.83 -0.09 11.97
CA LYS A 82 3.04 -0.53 11.27
C LYS A 82 3.22 -2.05 11.27
N ASN A 83 2.94 -2.71 12.39
CA ASN A 83 3.09 -4.15 12.56
C ASN A 83 2.08 -4.96 11.71
N ILE A 84 0.96 -4.35 11.32
CA ILE A 84 -0.05 -4.96 10.46
C ILE A 84 0.26 -4.65 8.99
N VAL A 85 0.51 -3.37 8.67
CA VAL A 85 0.66 -2.90 7.30
C VAL A 85 1.99 -3.30 6.68
N LYS A 86 3.11 -3.23 7.42
CA LYS A 86 4.44 -3.54 6.89
C LYS A 86 4.51 -4.93 6.23
N PRO A 87 4.08 -6.04 6.85
CA PRO A 87 4.15 -7.35 6.21
C PRO A 87 3.26 -7.45 4.96
N VAL A 88 2.11 -6.78 4.92
CA VAL A 88 1.23 -6.71 3.74
C VAL A 88 1.95 -6.04 2.58
N LEU A 89 2.54 -4.85 2.81
CA LEU A 89 3.25 -4.10 1.77
C LEU A 89 4.48 -4.87 1.24
N LEU A 90 5.22 -5.55 2.12
CA LEU A 90 6.37 -6.34 1.69
C LEU A 90 5.98 -7.59 0.89
N ARG A 91 4.83 -8.21 1.19
CA ARG A 91 4.28 -9.29 0.36
C ARG A 91 3.85 -8.77 -1.00
N ALA A 92 3.10 -7.65 -1.03
CA ALA A 92 2.65 -7.05 -2.29
C ALA A 92 3.83 -6.58 -3.17
N LEU A 93 4.92 -6.07 -2.57
CA LEU A 93 6.15 -5.74 -3.27
C LEU A 93 6.80 -6.96 -3.95
N ALA A 94 6.63 -8.14 -3.38
CA ALA A 94 7.11 -9.41 -3.92
C ALA A 94 6.08 -10.14 -4.80
N ASP A 95 4.92 -9.53 -5.09
CA ASP A 95 3.88 -10.13 -5.92
C ASP A 95 4.38 -10.33 -7.36
N GLU A 96 4.07 -11.49 -7.94
CA GLU A 96 4.49 -11.87 -9.29
C GLU A 96 3.82 -11.01 -10.37
N VAL A 97 2.66 -10.41 -10.07
CA VAL A 97 1.94 -9.54 -11.00
C VAL A 97 2.53 -8.13 -10.93
N PRO A 98 3.13 -7.60 -12.02
CA PRO A 98 3.84 -6.31 -12.00
C PRO A 98 2.98 -5.13 -11.52
N GLN A 99 1.67 -5.16 -11.80
CA GLN A 99 0.73 -4.14 -11.35
C GLN A 99 0.69 -4.03 -9.82
N VAL A 100 0.73 -5.16 -9.11
CA VAL A 100 0.63 -5.20 -7.64
C VAL A 100 1.95 -4.74 -7.02
N SER A 101 3.08 -5.24 -7.52
CA SER A 101 4.40 -4.86 -7.01
C SER A 101 4.72 -3.40 -7.28
N HIS A 102 4.39 -2.88 -8.47
CA HIS A 102 4.56 -1.45 -8.78
C HIS A 102 3.70 -0.56 -7.86
N ARG A 103 2.43 -0.91 -7.66
CA ARG A 103 1.57 -0.20 -6.69
C ARG A 103 2.15 -0.26 -5.27
N ALA A 104 2.70 -1.39 -4.87
CA ALA A 104 3.32 -1.54 -3.56
C ALA A 104 4.55 -0.64 -3.38
N GLU A 105 5.39 -0.47 -4.42
CA GLU A 105 6.50 0.48 -4.41
C GLU A 105 6.00 1.91 -4.15
N GLU A 106 5.02 2.37 -4.92
CA GLU A 106 4.41 3.71 -4.75
C GLU A 106 3.83 3.89 -3.35
N THR A 107 3.05 2.92 -2.88
CA THR A 107 2.41 2.97 -1.56
C THR A 107 3.42 2.92 -0.42
N ILE A 108 4.52 2.15 -0.55
CA ILE A 108 5.60 2.12 0.44
C ILE A 108 6.29 3.48 0.52
N GLU A 109 6.59 4.11 -0.61
CA GLU A 109 7.18 5.45 -0.65
C GLU A 109 6.27 6.47 0.04
N ALA A 110 4.98 6.48 -0.32
CA ALA A 110 3.99 7.36 0.28
C ALA A 110 3.88 7.13 1.80
N ILE A 111 3.77 5.89 2.27
CA ILE A 111 3.65 5.56 3.70
C ILE A 111 4.92 5.91 4.47
N ASN A 112 6.11 5.67 3.89
CA ASN A 112 7.37 6.07 4.51
C ASN A 112 7.40 7.59 4.73
N HIS A 113 6.95 8.38 3.76
CA HIS A 113 6.83 9.83 3.88
C HIS A 113 5.76 10.25 4.91
N LEU A 114 4.52 9.77 4.75
CA LEU A 114 3.37 10.18 5.56
C LEU A 114 3.51 9.79 7.04
N MET A 115 4.05 8.60 7.31
CA MET A 115 4.14 8.05 8.67
C MET A 115 5.53 8.20 9.30
N ASN A 116 6.48 8.80 8.57
CA ASN A 116 7.90 8.84 8.95
C ASN A 116 8.46 7.43 9.26
N TRP A 117 8.19 6.48 8.36
CA TRP A 117 8.62 5.10 8.47
C TRP A 117 9.80 4.79 7.52
N ASN A 118 10.36 3.59 7.69
CA ASN A 118 11.41 3.06 6.83
C ASN A 118 11.11 1.57 6.52
N ILE A 119 10.10 1.34 5.68
CA ILE A 119 9.73 0.05 5.11
C ILE A 119 10.61 -0.21 3.88
N GLY A 120 11.05 -1.45 3.69
CA GLY A 120 11.91 -1.85 2.55
C GLY A 120 13.35 -1.35 2.63
N GLY A 121 13.65 -0.35 3.46
CA GLY A 121 14.97 0.27 3.53
C GLY A 121 16.10 -0.57 4.10
N ALA A 122 15.89 -1.83 4.51
CA ALA A 122 16.99 -2.68 4.99
C ALA A 122 18.06 -2.92 3.90
N ALA A 123 17.64 -3.09 2.64
CA ALA A 123 18.58 -3.22 1.52
C ALA A 123 19.30 -1.89 1.25
N SER A 124 18.57 -0.78 1.24
CA SER A 124 19.12 0.57 1.05
C SER A 124 20.05 0.99 2.20
N GLN A 125 19.76 0.54 3.42
CA GLN A 125 20.55 0.81 4.62
C GLN A 125 21.85 -0.01 4.61
N LYS A 126 21.79 -1.31 4.26
CA LYS A 126 22.99 -2.12 4.01
C LYS A 126 23.87 -1.52 2.93
N ALA A 127 23.28 -0.99 1.85
CA ALA A 127 24.04 -0.33 0.78
C ALA A 127 24.72 0.96 1.26
N ARG A 128 24.05 1.79 2.08
CA ARG A 128 24.63 2.99 2.70
C ARG A 128 25.77 2.66 3.66
N GLU A 129 25.58 1.62 4.49
CA GLU A 129 26.60 1.14 5.44
C GLU A 129 27.83 0.61 4.70
N LYS A 130 27.64 -0.21 3.65
CA LYS A 130 28.72 -0.70 2.80
C LYS A 130 29.51 0.45 2.16
N LYS A 131 28.82 1.44 1.59
CA LYS A 131 29.47 2.62 0.99
C LYS A 131 30.28 3.42 2.02
N LYS A 132 29.77 3.54 3.25
CA LYS A 132 30.47 4.22 4.37
C LYS A 132 31.73 3.46 4.78
N LEU A 133 31.67 2.12 4.86
CA LEU A 133 32.81 1.25 5.15
C LEU A 133 33.89 1.36 4.06
N GLU A 134 33.51 1.30 2.78
CA GLU A 134 34.43 1.46 1.65
C GLU A 134 35.12 2.84 1.64
N THR A 135 34.42 3.90 2.06
CA THR A 135 34.99 5.24 2.16
C THR A 135 36.01 5.32 3.30
N LEU A 136 35.68 4.77 4.47
CA LEU A 136 36.58 4.73 5.63
C LEU A 136 37.85 3.89 5.39
N GLN A 137 37.76 2.81 4.61
CA GLN A 137 38.92 2.02 4.22
C GLN A 137 39.87 2.79 3.29
N LYS A 138 39.33 3.51 2.29
CA LYS A 138 40.14 4.35 1.40
C LYS A 138 40.89 5.46 2.14
N ASP A 139 40.25 6.07 3.14
CA ASP A 139 40.86 7.12 3.94
C ASP A 139 41.99 6.59 4.87
N ASN A 140 41.92 5.32 5.26
CA ASN A 140 42.95 4.66 6.06
C ASN A 140 44.12 4.13 5.21
N ASP A 141 43.87 3.68 3.97
CA ASP A 141 44.90 3.21 3.04
C ASP A 141 45.69 4.38 2.39
N SER A 142 45.20 5.61 2.54
CA SER A 142 45.83 6.84 2.02
C SER A 142 46.71 7.57 3.06
N LYS A 143 46.92 6.97 4.24
CA LYS A 143 47.80 7.45 5.32
C LYS A 143 48.99 6.52 5.50
#